data_AF-G4A847-F1
#
_entry.id   AF-G4A847-F1
#
_cell.length_a   1.000
_cell.length_b   1.000
_cell.length_c   1.000
_cell.angle_alpha   90.00
_cell.angle_beta   90.00
_cell.angle_gamma   90.00
#
_symmetry.space_group_name_H-M   'P 1'
#
loop_
_entity.id
_entity.type
_entity.pdbx_description
1 polymer ?
#
loop_
_entity_poly.entity_id
_entity_poly.type
_entity_poly.pdbx_seq_one_letter_code
_entity_poly.pdbx_strand_id
1 'polypeptide(L)' 'MIRHAKTAFDVVAQPADTPLIKTAQALGKQTISGAEVIVLQAVEQFELYTGKRPNEELIAEAAEYARKNA' A
#
# COMPACT_ATOMS: atom_id res chain seq x y z
N MET A 1 -11.09 -19.23 -9.00
CA MET A 1 -10.92 -18.64 -7.66
C MET A 1 -11.03 -17.11 -7.70
N ILE A 2 -10.07 -16.35 -8.27
CA ILE A 2 -10.10 -14.87 -8.27
C ILE A 2 -11.24 -14.24 -9.09
N ARG A 3 -11.72 -14.91 -10.15
CA ARG A 3 -12.83 -14.41 -10.99
C ARG A 3 -14.13 -14.16 -10.22
N HIS A 4 -14.38 -14.96 -9.17
CA HIS A 4 -15.55 -14.83 -8.30
C HIS A 4 -15.33 -13.86 -7.12
N ALA A 5 -14.10 -13.40 -6.89
CA ALA A 5 -13.80 -12.42 -5.86
C ALA A 5 -14.25 -11.02 -6.29
N LYS A 6 -14.53 -10.17 -5.29
CA LYS A 6 -14.79 -8.73 -5.48
C LYS A 6 -13.52 -7.90 -5.26
N THR A 7 -12.68 -8.33 -4.33
CA THR A 7 -11.48 -7.62 -3.88
C THR A 7 -10.31 -8.58 -3.78
N ALA A 8 -9.12 -8.13 -4.20
CA ALA A 8 -7.85 -8.79 -3.94
C ALA A 8 -7.03 -7.93 -2.99
N PHE A 9 -6.67 -8.48 -1.83
CA PHE A 9 -5.79 -7.84 -0.87
C PHE A 9 -4.51 -8.65 -0.78
N ASP A 10 -3.39 -8.04 -1.17
CA ASP A 10 -2.07 -8.65 -1.10
C ASP A 10 -1.16 -7.78 -0.24
N VAL A 11 -0.57 -8.36 0.81
CA VAL A 11 0.28 -7.64 1.77
C VAL A 11 1.76 -7.63 1.37
N VAL A 12 2.13 -8.24 0.24
CA VAL A 12 3.47 -8.09 -0.32
C VAL A 12 3.70 -6.63 -0.71
N ALA A 13 4.68 -5.99 -0.07
CA ALA A 13 4.99 -4.57 -0.27
C ALA A 13 6.03 -4.32 -1.38
N GLN A 14 6.92 -5.29 -1.65
CA GLN A 14 7.94 -5.17 -2.70
C GLN A 14 8.22 -6.53 -3.38
N PRO A 15 7.98 -6.65 -4.71
CA PRO A 15 7.26 -5.70 -5.55
C PRO A 15 5.76 -5.68 -5.24
N ALA A 16 5.17 -4.50 -5.21
CA ALA A 16 3.74 -4.30 -4.91
C ALA A 16 2.79 -4.83 -6.02
N ASP A 17 3.30 -4.98 -7.25
CA ASP A 17 2.56 -5.41 -8.44
C ASP A 17 2.64 -6.94 -8.64
N THR A 18 2.25 -7.67 -7.60
CA THR A 18 2.31 -9.14 -7.61
C THR A 18 1.45 -9.75 -8.72
N PRO A 19 1.69 -11.03 -9.12
CA PRO A 19 0.82 -11.73 -10.06
C PRO A 19 -0.66 -11.72 -9.66
N LEU A 20 -0.96 -11.74 -8.35
CA LEU A 20 -2.31 -11.65 -7.81
C LEU A 20 -2.93 -10.28 -8.11
N ILE A 21 -2.22 -9.20 -7.77
CA ILE A 21 -2.67 -7.82 -7.99
C ILE A 21 -2.85 -7.55 -9.49
N LYS A 22 -1.87 -7.92 -10.32
CA LYS A 22 -1.96 -7.78 -11.79
C LYS A 22 -3.18 -8.48 -12.36
N THR A 23 -3.43 -9.71 -11.93
CA THR A 23 -4.59 -10.48 -12.40
C THR A 23 -5.90 -9.86 -11.92
N ALA A 24 -5.96 -9.38 -10.68
CA ALA A 24 -7.13 -8.71 -10.13
C ALA A 24 -7.46 -7.42 -10.90
N GLN A 25 -6.46 -6.58 -11.17
CA GLN A 25 -6.59 -5.36 -11.97
C GLN A 25 -7.06 -5.66 -13.40
N ALA A 26 -6.45 -6.65 -14.06
CA ALA A 26 -6.86 -7.07 -15.40
C ALA A 26 -8.31 -7.58 -15.47
N LEU A 27 -8.86 -8.04 -14.34
CA LEU A 27 -10.25 -8.48 -14.20
C LEU A 27 -11.19 -7.39 -13.63
N GLY A 28 -10.71 -6.14 -13.50
CA GLY A 28 -11.47 -5.01 -12.99
C GLY A 28 -11.90 -5.16 -11.53
N LYS A 29 -11.14 -5.91 -10.72
CA LYS A 29 -11.41 -6.12 -9.30
C LYS A 29 -10.80 -4.99 -8.48
N GLN A 30 -11.41 -4.70 -7.32
CA GLN A 30 -10.79 -3.81 -6.35
C GLN A 30 -9.49 -4.44 -5.84
N THR A 31 -8.43 -3.64 -5.71
CA THR A 31 -7.14 -4.08 -5.17
C THR A 31 -6.74 -3.26 -3.96
N ILE A 32 -6.18 -3.93 -2.96
CA ILE A 32 -5.52 -3.32 -1.80
C ILE A 32 -4.09 -3.86 -1.78
N SER A 33 -3.09 -2.99 -1.78
CA SER A 33 -1.67 -3.35 -1.92
C SER A 33 -0.90 -3.25 -0.60
N GLY A 34 0.10 -4.11 -0.42
CA GLY A 34 1.04 -4.06 0.70
C GLY A 34 1.85 -2.76 0.75
N ALA A 35 2.00 -2.06 -0.38
CA ALA A 35 2.61 -0.73 -0.42
C ALA A 35 1.80 0.33 0.32
N GLU A 36 0.46 0.23 0.33
CA GLU A 36 -0.39 1.12 1.13
C GLU A 36 -0.34 0.73 2.61
N VAL A 37 -0.32 -0.58 2.89
CA VAL A 37 -0.25 -1.11 4.26
C VAL A 37 1.03 -0.67 4.98
N ILE A 38 2.19 -0.80 4.32
CA ILE A 38 3.49 -0.46 4.92
C ILE A 38 3.60 1.04 5.23
N VAL A 39 2.95 1.89 4.43
CA VAL A 39 2.91 3.34 4.66
C VAL A 39 1.96 3.66 5.81
N LEU A 40 0.73 3.13 5.79
CA LEU A 40 -0.26 3.46 6.81
C LEU A 40 0.19 3.02 8.21
N GLN A 41 0.76 1.82 8.35
CA GLN A 41 1.28 1.38 9.65
C GLN A 41 2.38 2.32 10.19
N ALA A 42 3.23 2.86 9.32
CA ALA A 42 4.33 3.73 9.71
C ALA A 42 3.83 5.13 10.09
N VAL A 43 2.78 5.62 9.43
CA VAL A 43 2.10 6.88 9.77
C VAL A 43 1.47 6.79 11.16
N GLU A 44 0.77 5.70 11.45
CA GLU A 44 0.16 5.49 12.78
C GLU A 44 1.23 5.42 13.87
N GLN A 45 2.37 4.76 13.63
CA GLN A 45 3.50 4.77 14.55
C GLN A 45 4.10 6.18 14.72
N PHE A 46 4.29 6.92 13.64
CA PHE A 46 4.81 8.29 13.68
C PHE A 46 3.91 9.21 14.50
N GLU A 47 2.58 9.10 14.33
CA GLU A 47 1.61 9.85 15.12
C GLU A 47 1.67 9.48 16.60
N LEU A 48 1.71 8.18 16.92
CA LEU A 48 1.82 7.70 18.30
C LEU A 48 3.10 8.18 19.00
N TYR A 49 4.22 8.25 18.28
CA TYR A 49 5.51 8.66 18.86
C TYR A 49 5.69 10.17 18.95
N THR A 50 5.13 10.93 18.01
CA THR A 50 5.39 12.38 17.90
C THR A 50 4.20 13.25 18.30
N GLY A 51 3.00 12.67 18.40
CA GLY A 51 1.74 13.40 18.58
C GLY A 51 1.34 14.24 17.36
N LYS A 52 1.96 14.03 16.20
CA LYS A 52 1.70 14.77 14.96
C LYS A 52 1.31 13.83 13.84
N ARG A 53 0.19 14.11 13.16
CA ARG A 53 -0.22 13.42 11.93
C ARG A 53 0.22 14.26 10.71
N PRO A 54 1.13 13.75 9.86
CA PRO A 54 1.45 14.40 8.59
C PRO A 54 0.21 14.45 7.68
N ASN A 55 0.17 15.42 6.76
CA ASN A 55 -0.86 15.45 5.72
C ASN A 55 -0.57 14.41 4.62
N GLU A 56 -1.55 14.11 3.79
CA GLU A 56 -1.45 13.08 2.75
C GLU A 56 -0.32 13.35 1.74
N GLU A 57 -0.08 14.62 1.41
CA GLU A 57 0.98 15.04 0.49
C GLU A 57 2.38 14.69 1.03
N LEU A 58 2.66 15.01 2.30
CA LEU A 58 3.94 14.70 2.93
C LEU A 58 4.13 13.19 3.12
N ILE A 59 3.05 12.45 3.40
CA ILE A 59 3.09 10.98 3.47
C ILE A 59 3.49 10.41 2.11
N ALA A 60 2.88 10.89 1.02
CA ALA A 60 3.18 10.43 -0.33
C ALA A 60 4.64 10.71 -0.72
N GLU A 61 5.14 11.92 -0.42
CA GLU A 61 6.53 12.31 -0.66
C GLU A 61 7.51 11.41 0.11
N ALA A 62 7.28 11.22 1.42
CA ALA A 62 8.13 10.37 2.27
C ALA A 62 8.11 8.91 1.81
N ALA A 63 6.95 8.39 1.39
CA ALA A 63 6.82 7.03 0.88
C ALA A 63 7.52 6.84 -0.48
N GLU A 64 7.47 7.84 -1.36
CA GLU A 64 8.24 7.82 -2.61
C GLU A 64 9.74 7.85 -2.34
N TYR A 65 10.20 8.74 -1.45
CA TYR A 65 11.59 8.83 -1.04
C TYR A 65 12.09 7.50 -0.47
N ALA A 66 11.36 6.89 0.47
CA ALA A 66 11.74 5.63 1.09
C ALA A 66 11.84 4.49 0.06
N ARG A 67 10.90 4.40 -0.90
CA ARG A 67 10.92 3.38 -1.97
C ARG A 67 12.10 3.53 -2.92
N LYS A 68 12.53 4.75 -3.25
CA LYS A 68 13.71 5.00 -4.09
C LYS A 68 15.02 4.57 -3.43
N ASN A 69 15.03 4.47 -2.09
CA ASN A 69 16.22 4.21 -1.29
C ASN A 69 16.17 2.85 -0.56
N ALA A 70 15.22 1.98 -0.93
CA ALA A 70 15.04 0.64 -0.36
C ALA A 70 15.72 -0.46 -1.19
#